data_AF-A0A1V2L705-F1
#
_entry.id   AF-A0A1V2L705-F1
#
_cell.length_a   1.000
_cell.length_b   1.000
_cell.length_c   1.000
_cell.angle_alpha   90.00
_cell.angle_beta   90.00
_cell.angle_gamma   90.00
#
_symmetry.space_group_name_H-M   'P 1'
#
loop_
_entity.id
_entity.type
_entity.pdbx_description
1 polymer ?
#
loop_
_entity_poly.entity_id
_entity_poly.type
_entity_poly.pdbx_seq_one_letter_code
_entity_poly.pdbx_strand_id
1 'polypeptide(L)'
;MRLTTHVLSSCPSYVNTLGDRTLSLRSLDIPLLEQTDSLADIYTTLDLSHNDLRSIGSGLPVLLKVRSVLAASNRIASVSPQLSTTLPALKTLSLIKNAISDFQSLKELKKCGRLKNLYLIDNPVSQKDHYREFVVWLCPSLEVLDFEKVSKKERERSTELFGSKDEPTALAQQLLSISERSETSQTEKIQLTDEEKAKLKEQLKKATSLVEIDRIETALRTGFLP
;
A
#
# COMPACT_ATOMS: atom_id res chain seq x y z
N MET A 1 22.63 -1.05 3.55
CA MET A 1 23.54 -2.20 3.30
C MET A 1 22.83 -3.20 2.37
N ARG A 2 23.53 -3.93 1.48
CA ARG A 2 22.87 -5.02 0.72
C ARG A 2 22.78 -6.27 1.58
N LEU A 3 21.62 -6.91 1.59
CA LEU A 3 21.43 -8.19 2.27
C LEU A 3 22.21 -9.26 1.51
N THR A 4 23.13 -9.95 2.19
CA THR A 4 23.89 -11.08 1.63
C THR A 4 23.68 -12.31 2.49
N THR A 5 23.96 -13.49 1.92
CA THR A 5 23.84 -14.78 2.64
C THR A 5 24.73 -14.84 3.89
N HIS A 6 25.89 -14.19 3.86
CA HIS A 6 26.78 -14.07 5.03
C HIS A 6 26.17 -13.20 6.12
N VAL A 7 25.48 -12.11 5.76
CA VAL A 7 24.77 -11.29 6.74
C VAL A 7 23.68 -12.11 7.40
N LEU A 8 22.89 -12.86 6.63
CA LEU A 8 21.82 -13.73 7.14
C LEU A 8 22.34 -14.79 8.13
N SER A 9 23.50 -15.40 7.86
CA SER A 9 24.09 -16.40 8.77
C SER A 9 24.69 -15.77 10.03
N SER A 10 25.16 -14.52 9.96
CA SER A 10 25.71 -13.78 11.10
C SER A 10 24.65 -13.14 12.00
N CYS A 11 23.40 -13.07 11.55
CA CYS A 11 22.33 -12.39 12.27
C CYS A 11 21.90 -13.16 13.52
N PRO A 12 21.55 -12.45 14.62
CA PRO A 12 21.15 -13.07 15.85
C PRO A 12 19.85 -13.89 15.68
N SER A 13 19.94 -15.14 16.10
CA SER A 13 18.85 -16.10 16.17
C SER A 13 18.62 -16.48 17.63
N TYR A 14 17.38 -16.34 18.11
CA TYR A 14 17.03 -16.63 19.50
C TYR A 14 15.57 -17.11 19.60
N VAL A 15 15.21 -17.65 20.76
CA VAL A 15 13.82 -17.98 21.10
C VAL A 15 13.21 -16.80 21.84
N ASN A 16 12.11 -16.27 21.32
CA ASN A 16 11.43 -15.14 21.93
C ASN A 16 10.60 -15.57 23.16
N THR A 17 9.98 -14.60 23.83
CA THR A 17 9.16 -14.83 25.05
C THR A 17 7.90 -15.67 24.81
N LEU A 18 7.48 -15.83 23.56
CA LEU A 18 6.36 -16.69 23.14
C LEU A 18 6.81 -18.11 22.78
N GLY A 19 8.11 -18.43 22.93
CA GLY A 19 8.68 -19.73 22.55
C GLY A 19 8.93 -19.89 21.05
N ASP A 20 8.79 -18.81 20.28
CA ASP A 20 8.97 -18.79 18.83
C ASP A 20 10.44 -18.52 18.47
N ARG A 21 10.96 -19.21 17.45
CA ARG A 21 12.31 -18.97 16.92
C ARG A 21 12.30 -17.71 16.08
N THR A 22 13.00 -16.68 16.54
CA THR A 22 13.11 -15.38 15.89
C THR A 22 14.47 -15.23 15.22
N LEU A 23 14.46 -14.85 13.94
CA LEU A 23 15.62 -14.26 13.28
C LEU A 23 15.49 -12.74 13.34
N SER A 24 16.49 -12.06 13.90
CA SER A 24 16.51 -10.60 13.95
C SER A 24 17.45 -10.03 12.88
N LEU A 25 16.85 -9.27 11.97
CA LEU A 25 17.49 -8.53 10.88
C LEU A 25 17.34 -7.01 11.11
N ARG A 26 17.31 -6.61 12.38
CA ARG A 26 17.02 -5.23 12.80
C ARG A 26 18.20 -4.30 12.53
N SER A 27 17.90 -3.06 12.12
CA SER A 27 18.90 -1.98 11.99
C SER A 27 20.06 -2.32 11.05
N LEU A 28 19.76 -2.98 9.93
CA LEU A 28 20.75 -3.36 8.92
C LEU A 28 20.70 -2.45 7.67
N ASP A 29 19.88 -1.40 7.70
CA ASP A 29 19.64 -0.47 6.58
C ASP A 29 19.36 -1.22 5.27
N ILE A 30 18.55 -2.28 5.33
CA ILE A 30 18.23 -3.12 4.18
C ILE A 30 17.19 -2.39 3.32
N PRO A 31 17.50 -2.03 2.05
CA PRO A 31 16.53 -1.38 1.17
C PRO A 31 15.60 -2.38 0.48
N LEU A 32 16.07 -3.61 0.27
CA LEU A 32 15.38 -4.68 -0.44
C LEU A 32 15.81 -6.05 0.10
N LEU A 33 14.84 -6.94 0.26
CA LEU A 33 15.10 -8.34 0.59
C LEU A 33 15.53 -9.06 -0.69
N GLU A 34 16.83 -9.29 -0.83
CA GLU A 34 17.42 -10.08 -1.92
C GLU A 34 18.31 -11.17 -1.33
N GLN A 35 18.57 -12.24 -2.09
CA GLN A 35 19.48 -13.33 -1.71
C GLN A 35 19.09 -14.04 -0.39
N THR A 36 17.80 -14.14 -0.13
CA THR A 36 17.24 -14.81 1.05
C THR A 36 17.05 -16.32 0.85
N ASP A 37 17.53 -16.89 -0.25
CA ASP A 37 17.41 -18.32 -0.57
C ASP A 37 18.10 -19.22 0.47
N SER A 38 19.11 -18.71 1.17
CA SER A 38 19.78 -19.41 2.26
C SER A 38 19.01 -19.38 3.58
N LEU A 39 17.85 -18.73 3.64
CA LEU A 39 17.03 -18.64 4.84
C LEU A 39 16.35 -19.98 5.11
N ALA A 40 16.82 -20.68 6.14
CA ALA A 40 16.24 -21.95 6.55
C ALA A 40 14.81 -21.76 7.08
N ASP A 41 13.89 -22.64 6.66
CA ASP A 41 12.50 -22.70 7.16
C ASP A 41 12.42 -23.34 8.55
N ILE A 42 13.14 -22.73 9.50
CA ILE A 42 13.20 -23.09 10.92
C ILE A 42 12.66 -21.97 11.82
N TYR A 43 12.56 -20.76 11.28
CA TYR A 43 12.11 -19.57 12.00
C TYR A 43 10.60 -19.46 11.97
N THR A 44 10.01 -19.06 13.09
CA THR A 44 8.58 -18.77 13.20
C THR A 44 8.30 -17.28 13.24
N THR A 45 9.29 -16.47 13.63
CA THR A 45 9.20 -15.00 13.64
C THR A 45 10.37 -14.38 12.87
N LEU A 46 10.07 -13.38 12.03
CA LEU A 46 11.09 -12.55 11.37
C LEU A 46 10.97 -11.12 11.89
N ASP A 47 12.06 -10.59 12.44
CA ASP A 47 12.15 -9.18 12.82
C ASP A 47 12.97 -8.40 11.79
N LEU A 48 12.26 -7.64 10.95
CA LEU A 48 12.75 -6.75 9.90
C LEU A 48 12.66 -5.27 10.34
N SER A 49 12.45 -4.99 11.62
CA SER A 49 12.24 -3.62 12.10
C SER A 49 13.46 -2.72 11.89
N HIS A 50 13.24 -1.41 11.74
CA HIS A 50 14.30 -0.43 11.55
C HIS A 50 15.18 -0.72 10.33
N ASN A 51 14.56 -0.89 9.16
CA ASN A 51 15.25 -1.00 7.87
C ASN A 51 14.64 0.02 6.88
N ASP A 52 15.08 -0.01 5.62
CA ASP A 52 14.60 0.89 4.55
C ASP A 52 13.76 0.14 3.50
N LEU A 53 13.07 -0.94 3.92
CA LEU A 53 12.28 -1.78 3.01
C LEU A 53 11.14 -0.98 2.38
N ARG A 54 10.97 -1.10 1.06
CA ARG A 54 9.89 -0.43 0.30
C ARG A 54 8.67 -1.30 0.05
N SER A 55 8.84 -2.62 0.06
CA SER A 55 7.78 -3.59 -0.14
C SER A 55 7.99 -4.79 0.78
N ILE A 56 6.88 -5.42 1.18
CA ILE A 56 6.91 -6.65 1.99
C ILE A 56 6.46 -7.86 1.15
N GLY A 57 7.12 -9.00 1.34
CA GLY A 57 6.82 -10.26 0.67
C GLY A 57 7.50 -10.46 -0.68
N SER A 58 8.20 -9.45 -1.21
CA SER A 58 9.07 -9.60 -2.39
C SER A 58 10.44 -10.10 -1.96
N GLY A 59 11.00 -11.08 -2.66
CA GLY A 59 12.37 -11.55 -2.43
C GLY A 59 12.56 -12.32 -1.11
N LEU A 60 11.51 -12.96 -0.61
CA LEU A 60 11.58 -14.01 0.41
C LEU A 60 11.34 -15.38 -0.25
N PRO A 61 12.05 -16.45 0.17
CA PRO A 61 11.69 -17.80 -0.23
C PRO A 61 10.34 -18.20 0.38
N VAL A 62 9.84 -19.35 -0.02
CA VAL A 62 8.65 -19.94 0.61
C VAL A 62 9.01 -20.42 2.02
N LEU A 63 8.43 -19.79 3.04
CA LEU A 63 8.65 -20.09 4.45
C LEU A 63 7.34 -20.60 5.06
N LEU A 64 7.25 -21.91 5.26
CA LEU A 64 6.03 -22.58 5.71
C LEU A 64 5.80 -22.41 7.21
N LYS A 65 6.85 -22.09 7.98
CA LYS A 65 6.77 -21.98 9.45
C LYS A 65 6.64 -20.56 9.97
N VAL A 66 6.95 -19.55 9.15
CA VAL A 66 6.86 -18.14 9.57
C VAL A 66 5.41 -17.75 9.80
N ARG A 67 5.13 -17.34 11.04
CA ARG A 67 3.81 -16.93 11.53
C ARG A 67 3.75 -15.45 11.85
N SER A 68 4.88 -14.86 12.24
CA SER A 68 4.94 -13.47 12.71
C SER A 68 6.02 -12.72 11.95
N VAL A 69 5.64 -11.59 11.34
CA VAL A 69 6.58 -10.67 10.69
C VAL A 69 6.47 -9.32 11.36
N LEU A 70 7.59 -8.85 11.91
CA LEU A 70 7.72 -7.53 12.52
C LEU A 70 8.50 -6.65 11.54
N ALA A 71 7.85 -5.68 10.92
CA ALA A 71 8.46 -4.77 9.96
C ALA A 71 8.18 -3.30 10.35
N ALA A 72 8.37 -2.98 11.63
CA ALA A 72 8.14 -1.65 12.14
C ALA A 72 9.23 -0.67 11.71
N SER A 73 8.92 0.63 11.59
CA SER A 73 9.88 1.67 11.20
C SER A 73 10.63 1.35 9.91
N ASN A 74 9.89 1.12 8.84
CA ASN A 74 10.40 0.91 7.48
C ASN A 74 9.78 1.95 6.53
N ARG A 75 10.01 1.81 5.22
CA ARG A 75 9.41 2.67 4.17
C ARG A 75 8.44 1.88 3.29
N ILE A 76 7.75 0.89 3.86
CA ILE A 76 6.90 -0.01 3.09
C ILE A 76 5.71 0.78 2.57
N ALA A 77 5.57 0.84 1.25
CA ALA A 77 4.46 1.52 0.58
C ALA A 77 3.46 0.53 -0.04
N SER A 78 3.90 -0.70 -0.33
CA SER A 78 3.08 -1.73 -0.97
C SER A 78 3.33 -3.13 -0.43
N VAL A 79 2.27 -3.95 -0.45
CA VAL A 79 2.32 -5.38 -0.12
C VAL A 79 2.42 -6.18 -1.41
N SER A 80 3.36 -7.13 -1.49
CA SER A 80 3.52 -7.95 -2.68
C SER A 80 2.35 -8.93 -2.86
N PRO A 81 1.92 -9.22 -4.10
CA PRO A 81 0.89 -10.22 -4.37
C PRO A 81 1.32 -11.65 -4.03
N GLN A 82 2.63 -11.85 -3.88
CA GLN A 82 3.25 -13.14 -3.54
C GLN A 82 3.30 -13.38 -2.04
N LEU A 83 2.92 -12.41 -1.19
CA LEU A 83 2.99 -12.54 0.26
C LEU A 83 2.23 -13.77 0.78
N SER A 84 1.05 -14.05 0.22
CA SER A 84 0.25 -15.22 0.62
C SER A 84 0.90 -16.56 0.24
N THR A 85 1.67 -16.59 -0.84
CA THR A 85 2.34 -17.81 -1.35
C THR A 85 3.69 -18.02 -0.66
N THR A 86 4.41 -16.93 -0.39
CA THR A 86 5.70 -16.95 0.31
C THR A 86 5.53 -17.28 1.80
N LEU A 87 4.51 -16.71 2.45
CA LEU A 87 4.24 -16.89 3.88
C LEU A 87 2.84 -17.47 4.13
N PRO A 88 2.56 -18.73 3.75
CA PRO A 88 1.22 -19.31 3.84
C PRO A 88 0.72 -19.49 5.29
N ALA A 89 1.63 -19.48 6.27
CA ALA A 89 1.31 -19.62 7.70
C ALA A 89 1.26 -18.28 8.46
N LEU A 90 1.32 -17.13 7.75
CA LEU A 90 1.32 -15.80 8.36
C LEU A 90 0.05 -15.56 9.18
N LYS A 91 0.25 -15.21 10.46
CA LYS A 91 -0.80 -14.89 11.45
C LYS A 91 -0.70 -13.46 11.96
N THR A 92 0.52 -12.95 12.13
CA THR A 92 0.78 -11.62 12.69
C THR A 92 1.67 -10.83 11.74
N LEU A 93 1.20 -9.65 11.34
CA LEU A 93 1.95 -8.72 10.51
C LEU A 93 1.96 -7.35 11.17
N SER A 94 3.15 -6.88 11.58
CA SER A 94 3.34 -5.53 12.09
C SER A 94 4.01 -4.65 11.04
N LEU A 95 3.31 -3.60 10.63
CA LEU A 95 3.73 -2.58 9.67
C LEU A 95 3.68 -1.20 10.31
N ILE A 96 3.86 -1.12 11.64
CA ILE A 96 3.83 0.15 12.38
C ILE A 96 4.88 1.11 11.85
N LYS A 97 4.52 2.39 11.67
CA LYS A 97 5.42 3.45 11.19
C LYS A 97 6.06 3.10 9.85
N ASN A 98 5.21 2.99 8.82
CA ASN A 98 5.59 2.75 7.43
C ASN A 98 4.97 3.82 6.51
N ALA A 99 5.11 3.64 5.19
CA ALA A 99 4.70 4.61 4.18
C ALA A 99 3.46 4.17 3.39
N ILE A 100 2.57 3.37 3.99
CA ILE A 100 1.37 2.89 3.31
C ILE A 100 0.34 4.03 3.24
N SER A 101 0.17 4.60 2.05
CA SER A 101 -0.78 5.68 1.79
C SER A 101 -2.16 5.18 1.39
N ASP A 102 -2.24 4.10 0.62
CA ASP A 102 -3.47 3.76 -0.13
C ASP A 102 -4.06 2.40 0.23
N PHE A 103 -5.38 2.32 0.18
CA PHE A 103 -6.14 1.09 0.38
C PHE A 103 -5.80 0.02 -0.67
N GLN A 104 -5.46 0.45 -1.89
CA GLN A 104 -4.99 -0.42 -2.95
C GLN A 104 -3.72 -1.18 -2.57
N SER A 105 -2.81 -0.56 -1.81
CA SER A 105 -1.57 -1.21 -1.35
C SER A 105 -1.83 -2.37 -0.39
N LEU A 106 -3.01 -2.39 0.26
CA LEU A 106 -3.43 -3.44 1.18
C LEU A 106 -4.19 -4.58 0.50
N LYS A 107 -4.61 -4.43 -0.77
CA LYS A 107 -5.52 -5.38 -1.45
C LYS A 107 -5.05 -6.83 -1.40
N GLU A 108 -3.73 -7.03 -1.45
CA GLU A 108 -3.10 -8.35 -1.46
C GLU A 108 -3.25 -9.09 -0.12
N LEU A 109 -3.49 -8.36 0.98
CA LEU A 109 -3.78 -8.95 2.29
C LEU A 109 -5.08 -9.76 2.30
N LYS A 110 -6.03 -9.52 1.37
CA LYS A 110 -7.24 -10.34 1.21
C LYS A 110 -6.91 -11.82 0.96
N LYS A 111 -5.77 -12.12 0.34
CA LYS A 111 -5.29 -13.48 0.04
C LYS A 111 -4.69 -14.17 1.26
N CYS A 112 -4.31 -13.43 2.29
CA CYS A 112 -3.71 -13.96 3.52
C CYS A 112 -4.79 -14.50 4.47
N GLY A 113 -5.40 -15.65 4.13
CA GLY A 113 -6.55 -16.19 4.85
C GLY A 113 -6.30 -16.62 6.31
N ARG A 114 -5.04 -16.66 6.76
CA ARG A 114 -4.65 -16.99 8.14
C ARG A 114 -4.23 -15.77 8.96
N LEU A 115 -4.25 -14.58 8.37
CA LEU A 115 -3.85 -13.35 9.04
C LEU A 115 -4.89 -12.99 10.12
N LYS A 116 -4.43 -12.92 11.37
CA LYS A 116 -5.25 -12.66 12.56
C LYS A 116 -4.93 -11.31 13.20
N ASN A 117 -3.66 -10.91 13.22
CA ASN A 117 -3.20 -9.70 13.86
C ASN A 117 -2.51 -8.81 12.83
N LEU A 118 -3.00 -7.58 12.68
CA LEU A 118 -2.45 -6.59 11.76
C LEU A 118 -2.26 -5.27 12.50
N TYR A 119 -1.09 -4.66 12.34
CA TYR A 119 -0.76 -3.38 12.93
C TYR A 119 -0.26 -2.43 11.84
N LEU A 120 -0.97 -1.33 11.65
CA LEU A 120 -0.77 -0.32 10.60
C LEU A 120 -0.73 1.10 11.20
N ILE A 121 -0.66 1.22 12.53
CA ILE A 121 -0.45 2.48 13.26
C ILE A 121 0.71 3.28 12.66
N ASP A 122 0.60 4.60 12.65
CA ASP A 122 1.59 5.53 12.08
C ASP A 122 1.86 5.30 10.57
N ASN A 123 0.85 4.84 9.83
CA ASN A 123 0.85 4.90 8.36
C ASN A 123 -0.14 5.98 7.89
N PRO A 124 0.10 6.66 6.76
CA PRO A 124 -0.85 7.64 6.23
C PRO A 124 -2.26 7.07 5.98
N VAL A 125 -2.38 5.78 5.64
CA VAL A 125 -3.66 5.09 5.47
C VAL A 125 -4.51 5.07 6.75
N SER A 126 -3.89 5.12 7.93
CA SER A 126 -4.60 5.10 9.23
C SER A 126 -5.42 6.37 9.48
N GLN A 127 -5.14 7.45 8.77
CA GLN A 127 -5.85 8.73 8.87
C GLN A 127 -6.99 8.87 7.85
N LYS A 128 -7.19 7.88 6.97
CA LYS A 128 -8.23 7.93 5.94
C LYS A 128 -9.60 7.56 6.52
N ASP A 129 -10.63 8.16 5.94
CA ASP A 129 -12.02 7.84 6.28
C ASP A 129 -12.32 6.36 6.04
N HIS A 130 -13.11 5.77 6.94
CA HIS A 130 -13.50 4.35 6.93
C HIS A 130 -12.32 3.36 6.93
N TYR A 131 -11.13 3.79 7.37
CA TYR A 131 -9.93 2.96 7.39
C TYR A 131 -10.16 1.61 8.11
N ARG A 132 -10.73 1.67 9.31
CA ARG A 132 -10.90 0.50 10.16
C ARG A 132 -11.92 -0.47 9.57
N GLU A 133 -13.06 0.04 9.12
CA GLU A 133 -14.10 -0.76 8.47
C GLU A 133 -13.60 -1.39 7.16
N PHE A 134 -12.81 -0.63 6.38
CA PHE A 134 -12.26 -1.12 5.12
C PHE A 134 -11.28 -2.27 5.34
N VAL A 135 -10.36 -2.14 6.31
CA VAL A 135 -9.39 -3.20 6.61
C VAL A 135 -10.08 -4.46 7.15
N VAL A 136 -11.09 -4.29 8.01
CA VAL A 136 -11.90 -5.40 8.52
C VAL A 136 -12.66 -6.12 7.41
N TRP A 137 -13.24 -5.36 6.47
CA TRP A 137 -13.90 -5.91 5.29
C TRP A 137 -12.93 -6.67 4.37
N LEU A 138 -11.75 -6.08 4.13
CA LEU A 138 -10.72 -6.66 3.26
C LEU A 138 -10.18 -7.98 3.80
N CYS A 139 -9.95 -8.05 5.12
CA CYS A 139 -9.37 -9.19 5.82
C CYS A 139 -10.34 -9.73 6.89
N PRO A 140 -11.36 -10.53 6.53
CA PRO A 140 -12.33 -11.03 7.49
C PRO A 140 -11.74 -12.03 8.50
N SER A 141 -10.56 -12.59 8.25
CA SER A 141 -9.84 -13.46 9.21
C SER A 141 -9.25 -12.69 10.40
N LEU A 142 -9.26 -11.35 10.36
CA LEU A 142 -8.59 -10.49 11.31
C LEU A 142 -9.30 -10.46 12.67
N GLU A 143 -8.60 -10.80 13.74
CA GLU A 143 -9.10 -10.78 15.12
C GLU A 143 -8.68 -9.49 15.84
N VAL A 144 -7.50 -8.95 15.52
CA VAL A 144 -6.93 -7.74 16.13
C VAL A 144 -6.40 -6.79 15.05
N LEU A 145 -6.82 -5.54 15.11
CA LEU A 145 -6.33 -4.44 14.28
C LEU A 145 -5.86 -3.30 15.19
N ASP A 146 -4.60 -2.89 15.02
CA ASP A 146 -4.03 -1.73 15.73
C ASP A 146 -4.13 -1.84 17.26
N PHE A 147 -3.84 -3.04 17.77
CA PHE A 147 -3.95 -3.42 19.19
C PHE A 147 -5.38 -3.47 19.76
N GLU A 148 -6.39 -3.24 18.93
CA GLU A 148 -7.79 -3.34 19.30
C GLU A 148 -8.45 -4.58 18.71
N LYS A 149 -9.26 -5.26 19.51
CA LYS A 149 -10.01 -6.43 19.05
C LYS A 149 -11.10 -6.01 18.07
N VAL A 150 -11.21 -6.72 16.95
CA VAL A 150 -12.28 -6.50 15.98
C VAL A 150 -13.58 -7.08 16.53
N SER A 151 -14.57 -6.22 16.71
CA SER A 151 -15.90 -6.57 17.22
C SER A 151 -16.83 -7.07 16.11
N LYS A 152 -17.90 -7.78 16.50
CA LYS A 152 -18.94 -8.22 15.54
C LYS A 152 -19.68 -7.03 14.91
N LYS A 153 -19.98 -6.00 15.71
CA LYS A 153 -20.66 -4.78 15.25
C LYS A 153 -19.87 -4.06 14.15
N GLU A 154 -18.56 -3.97 14.30
CA GLU A 154 -17.68 -3.39 13.26
C GLU A 154 -17.73 -4.22 11.98
N ARG A 155 -17.75 -5.55 12.08
CA ARG A 155 -17.84 -6.44 10.91
C ARG A 155 -19.16 -6.29 10.17
N GLU A 156 -20.27 -6.18 10.91
CA GLU A 156 -21.60 -5.92 10.35
C GLU A 156 -21.60 -4.57 9.61
N ARG A 157 -21.17 -3.50 10.28
CA ARG A 157 -21.05 -2.16 9.67
C ARG A 157 -20.16 -2.14 8.44
N SER A 158 -19.03 -2.86 8.47
CA SER A 158 -18.10 -2.96 7.34
C SER A 158 -18.77 -3.66 6.14
N THR A 159 -19.57 -4.69 6.41
CA THR A 159 -20.33 -5.42 5.38
C THR A 159 -21.47 -4.57 4.83
N GLU A 160 -22.14 -3.77 5.65
CA GLU A 160 -23.17 -2.83 5.20
C GLU A 160 -22.60 -1.74 4.28
N LEU A 161 -21.43 -1.20 4.61
CA LEU A 161 -20.78 -0.14 3.84
C LEU A 161 -20.17 -0.65 2.52
N PHE A 162 -19.49 -1.80 2.55
CA PHE A 162 -18.67 -2.27 1.43
C PHE A 162 -19.22 -3.50 0.71
N GLY A 163 -20.32 -4.08 1.19
CA GLY A 163 -20.98 -5.23 0.59
C GLY A 163 -20.26 -6.55 0.89
N SER A 164 -20.54 -7.56 0.07
CA SER A 164 -19.87 -8.87 0.17
C SER A 164 -18.52 -8.86 -0.56
N LYS A 165 -17.68 -9.87 -0.27
CA LYS A 165 -16.41 -10.07 -0.99
C LYS A 165 -16.59 -10.29 -2.49
N ASP A 166 -17.73 -10.84 -2.89
CA ASP A 166 -18.08 -11.19 -4.27
C ASP A 166 -18.85 -10.07 -4.97
N GLU A 167 -19.52 -9.20 -4.20
CA GLU A 167 -20.29 -8.05 -4.68
C GLU A 167 -19.88 -6.79 -3.89
N PRO A 168 -18.73 -6.18 -4.23
CA PRO A 168 -18.27 -4.97 -3.58
C PRO A 168 -19.12 -3.77 -4.00
N THR A 169 -19.55 -2.97 -3.02
CA THR A 169 -20.27 -1.70 -3.25
C THR A 169 -19.40 -0.72 -4.05
N ALA A 170 -20.02 0.22 -4.77
CA ALA A 170 -19.33 1.28 -5.52
C ALA A 170 -18.27 2.02 -4.68
N LEU A 171 -18.52 2.25 -3.39
CA LEU A 171 -17.56 2.85 -2.46
C LEU A 171 -16.28 1.99 -2.31
N ALA A 172 -16.42 0.67 -2.17
CA ALA A 172 -15.29 -0.24 -2.05
C ALA A 172 -14.46 -0.26 -3.34
N GLN A 173 -15.14 -0.26 -4.50
CA GLN A 173 -14.48 -0.19 -5.80
C GLN A 173 -13.75 1.14 -5.97
N GLN A 174 -14.34 2.26 -5.55
CA GLN A 174 -13.70 3.57 -5.57
C GLN A 174 -12.45 3.57 -4.69
N LEU A 175 -12.53 3.13 -3.44
CA LEU A 175 -11.36 3.06 -2.54
C LEU A 175 -10.23 2.16 -3.07
N LEU A 176 -10.56 1.10 -3.82
CA LEU A 176 -9.59 0.23 -4.47
C LEU A 176 -9.02 0.79 -5.79
N SER A 177 -9.66 1.78 -6.40
CA SER A 177 -9.30 2.35 -7.72
C SER A 177 -8.74 3.78 -7.67
N ILE A 178 -8.79 4.46 -6.51
CA ILE A 178 -8.33 5.85 -6.33
C ILE A 178 -6.84 6.08 -6.71
N SER A 179 -6.03 5.04 -6.94
CA SER A 179 -4.66 5.22 -7.45
C SER A 179 -4.58 5.86 -8.84
N GLU A 180 -5.61 5.84 -9.68
CA GLU A 180 -5.52 6.50 -11.00
C GLU A 180 -5.77 8.02 -10.95
N ARG A 181 -6.30 8.55 -9.83
CA ARG A 181 -6.58 10.00 -9.70
C ARG A 181 -5.60 10.74 -8.79
N SER A 182 -4.68 10.04 -8.14
CA SER A 182 -3.83 10.63 -7.09
C SER A 182 -2.45 11.08 -7.57
N GLU A 183 -2.05 10.75 -8.81
CA GLU A 183 -0.81 11.29 -9.42
C GLU A 183 -1.04 12.45 -10.40
N THR A 184 -2.29 12.82 -10.71
CA THR A 184 -2.60 14.01 -11.53
C THR A 184 -3.01 15.21 -10.68
N SER A 185 -2.19 15.56 -9.68
CA SER A 185 -2.14 16.93 -9.15
C SER A 185 -1.07 17.77 -9.86
N GLN A 186 -1.02 17.68 -11.19
CA GLN A 186 -0.35 18.67 -12.05
C GLN A 186 -1.25 18.96 -13.26
N THR A 187 -2.03 20.05 -13.13
CA THR A 187 -2.74 20.75 -14.21
C THR A 187 -3.56 19.87 -15.15
N GLU A 188 -4.84 19.65 -14.82
CA GLU A 188 -5.85 19.27 -15.80
C GLU A 188 -5.94 20.36 -16.87
N LYS A 189 -5.11 20.23 -17.90
CA LYS A 189 -5.24 21.01 -19.13
C LYS A 189 -6.45 20.45 -19.88
N ILE A 190 -7.57 21.17 -19.79
CA ILE A 190 -8.81 20.83 -20.49
C ILE A 190 -8.56 20.93 -22.00
N GLN A 191 -8.75 19.82 -22.72
CA GLN A 191 -8.60 19.76 -24.18
C GLN A 191 -9.75 20.53 -24.84
N LEU A 192 -9.41 21.52 -25.66
CA LEU A 192 -10.40 22.35 -26.36
C LEU A 192 -11.19 21.52 -27.38
N THR A 193 -12.52 21.52 -27.24
CA THR A 193 -13.44 20.95 -28.23
C THR A 193 -13.45 21.78 -29.53
N ASP A 194 -13.87 21.20 -30.64
CA ASP A 194 -13.83 21.87 -31.95
C ASP A 194 -14.73 23.11 -32.02
N GLU A 195 -15.81 23.14 -31.23
CA GLU A 195 -16.68 24.31 -31.07
C GLU A 195 -15.97 25.47 -30.34
N GLU A 196 -15.18 25.16 -29.31
CA GLU A 196 -14.44 26.17 -28.55
C GLU A 196 -13.28 26.76 -29.35
N LYS A 197 -12.61 25.94 -30.18
CA LYS A 197 -11.62 26.43 -31.15
C LYS A 197 -12.22 27.39 -32.16
N ALA A 198 -13.45 27.15 -32.61
CA ALA A 198 -14.15 28.06 -33.52
C ALA A 198 -14.46 29.41 -32.85
N LYS A 199 -14.90 29.40 -31.59
CA LYS A 199 -15.12 30.62 -30.79
C LYS A 199 -13.84 31.40 -30.54
N LEU A 200 -12.74 30.72 -30.18
CA LEU A 200 -11.43 31.37 -30.01
C LEU A 200 -10.91 32.00 -31.30
N LYS A 201 -11.12 31.36 -32.46
CA LYS A 201 -10.80 31.97 -33.78
C LYS A 201 -11.65 33.21 -34.08
N GLU A 202 -12.90 33.23 -33.64
CA GLU A 202 -13.75 34.41 -33.78
C GLU A 202 -13.32 35.55 -32.84
N GLN A 203 -12.94 35.20 -31.61
CA GLN A 203 -12.38 36.15 -30.64
C GLN A 203 -11.04 36.73 -31.14
N LEU A 204 -10.18 35.93 -31.76
CA LEU A 204 -8.94 36.40 -32.39
C LEU A 204 -9.19 37.47 -33.46
N LYS A 205 -10.29 37.35 -34.23
CA LYS A 205 -10.68 38.37 -35.24
C LYS A 205 -11.21 39.66 -34.63
N LYS A 206 -11.74 39.60 -33.40
CA LYS A 206 -12.33 40.74 -32.67
C LYS A 206 -11.36 41.39 -31.69
N ALA A 207 -10.27 40.71 -31.33
CA ALA A 207 -9.29 41.18 -30.36
C ALA A 207 -8.53 42.41 -30.88
N THR A 208 -8.46 43.45 -30.06
CA THR A 208 -7.78 44.72 -30.38
C THR A 208 -6.48 44.92 -29.60
N SER A 209 -6.24 44.08 -28.58
CA SER A 209 -5.04 44.12 -27.74
C SER A 209 -4.05 43.03 -28.10
N LEU A 210 -2.77 43.40 -28.26
CA LEU A 210 -1.66 42.47 -28.53
C LEU A 210 -1.53 41.37 -27.46
N VAL A 211 -1.83 41.70 -26.20
CA VAL A 211 -1.77 40.74 -25.08
C VAL A 211 -2.88 39.70 -25.18
N GLU A 212 -4.04 40.09 -25.70
CA GLU A 212 -5.19 39.21 -25.86
C GLU A 212 -5.01 38.28 -27.07
N ILE A 213 -4.43 38.81 -28.15
CA ILE A 213 -4.04 38.04 -29.35
C ILE A 213 -3.05 36.93 -28.97
N ASP A 214 -1.98 37.27 -28.24
CA ASP A 214 -0.92 36.30 -27.87
C ASP A 214 -1.44 35.18 -26.95
N ARG A 215 -2.37 35.51 -26.05
CA ARG A 215 -3.06 34.52 -25.19
C ARG A 215 -3.92 33.56 -25.99
N ILE A 216 -4.74 34.08 -26.91
CA ILE A 216 -5.64 33.26 -27.75
C ILE A 216 -4.84 32.40 -28.72
N GLU A 217 -3.77 32.94 -29.32
CA GLU A 217 -2.89 32.21 -30.22
C GLU A 217 -2.14 31.09 -29.49
N THR A 218 -1.66 31.37 -28.28
CA THR A 218 -1.02 30.36 -27.43
C THR A 218 -2.02 29.25 -27.07
N ALA A 219 -3.26 29.58 -26.69
CA ALA A 219 -4.30 28.59 -26.39
C ALA A 219 -4.70 27.73 -27.60
N LEU A 220 -4.77 28.33 -28.80
CA LEU A 220 -5.03 27.61 -30.06
C LEU A 220 -3.86 26.70 -30.47
N ARG A 221 -2.63 27.13 -30.23
CA ARG A 221 -1.41 26.36 -30.55
C ARG A 221 -1.20 25.20 -29.60
N THR A 222 -1.46 25.39 -28.31
CA THR A 222 -1.30 24.33 -27.29
C THR A 222 -2.50 23.39 -27.26
N GLY A 223 -3.68 23.83 -27.70
CA GLY A 223 -4.91 23.03 -27.62
C GLY A 223 -5.48 22.91 -26.21
N PHE A 224 -4.98 23.73 -25.28
CA PHE A 224 -5.35 23.74 -23.88
C PHE A 224 -5.54 25.17 -23.37
N LEU A 225 -6.58 25.38 -22.55
CA LEU A 225 -6.74 26.63 -21.79
C LEU A 225 -5.75 26.64 -20.61
N PRO A 226 -5.05 27.76 -20.35
CA PRO A 226 -4.26 27.93 -19.12
C PRO A 226 -5.14 28.08 -17.87
#